data_AF-A0A8T4LF75-F1
#
_entry.id   AF-A0A8T4LF75-F1
#
_cell.length_a   1.000
_cell.length_b   1.000
_cell.length_c   1.000
_cell.angle_alpha   90.00
_cell.angle_beta   90.00
_cell.angle_gamma   90.00
#
_symmetry.space_group_name_H-M   'P 1'
#
loop_
_entity.id
_entity.type
_entity.pdbx_description
1 polymer ?
#
loop_
_entity_poly.entity_id
_entity_poly.type
_entity_poly.pdbx_seq_one_letter_code
_entity_poly.pdbx_strand_id
1 'polypeptide(L)'
;MEIKELENIKLFNKNIYVKAFKNLLISMKNNEFNFKDDEKENYYIINEIRLNSHFVHIVPKELINIFNKMKIDNPEDFTGMTILMGKRNNKDIRISCFGVSCSLLTKCIINK
;
A
#
# COMPACT_ATOMS: atom_id res chain seq x y z
N MET A 1 17.45 -6.23 9.89
CA MET A 1 18.16 -7.01 8.84
C MET A 1 17.92 -6.30 7.51
N GLU A 2 18.95 -5.82 6.82
CA GLU A 2 18.75 -5.17 5.51
C GLU A 2 18.42 -6.22 4.44
N ILE A 3 17.24 -6.12 3.86
CA ILE A 3 16.84 -6.97 2.74
C ILE A 3 17.42 -6.38 1.47
N LYS A 4 18.60 -6.86 1.05
CA LYS A 4 19.30 -6.43 -0.18
C LYS A 4 18.43 -6.48 -1.45
N GLU A 5 17.37 -7.28 -1.45
CA GLU A 5 16.40 -7.35 -2.55
C GLU A 5 15.62 -6.03 -2.72
N LEU A 6 15.38 -5.28 -1.62
CA LEU A 6 14.67 -3.99 -1.64
C LEU A 6 15.43 -2.91 -2.41
N GLU A 7 16.76 -2.89 -2.31
CA GLU A 7 17.63 -1.91 -2.98
C GLU A 7 17.56 -2.04 -4.51
N ASN A 8 17.18 -3.22 -4.99
CA ASN A 8 17.15 -3.57 -6.40
C ASN A 8 15.74 -3.51 -7.01
N ILE A 9 14.73 -3.08 -6.24
CA ILE A 9 13.36 -2.94 -6.74
C ILE A 9 13.31 -1.90 -7.85
N LYS A 10 13.11 -2.38 -9.08
CA LYS A 10 12.79 -1.56 -10.25
C LYS A 10 11.34 -1.79 -10.63
N LEU A 11 10.49 -0.84 -10.24
CA LEU A 11 9.10 -0.85 -10.65
C LEU A 11 8.93 -0.39 -12.10
N PHE A 12 8.27 -1.20 -12.91
CA PHE A 12 7.84 -0.81 -14.24
C PHE A 12 6.53 0.00 -14.16
N ASN A 13 6.47 1.11 -14.91
CA ASN A 13 5.28 1.97 -15.02
C ASN A 13 4.67 2.47 -13.68
N LYS A 14 5.51 3.15 -12.88
CA LYS A 14 5.15 3.71 -11.56
C LYS A 14 3.86 4.55 -11.55
N ASN A 15 3.54 5.20 -12.66
CA ASN A 15 2.37 6.08 -12.78
C ASN A 15 1.04 5.34 -12.56
N ILE A 16 0.95 4.06 -12.93
CA ILE A 16 -0.26 3.26 -12.70
C ILE A 16 -0.52 3.11 -11.19
N TYR A 17 0.52 2.80 -10.42
CA TYR A 17 0.40 2.60 -8.97
C TYR A 17 0.11 3.91 -8.24
N VAL A 18 0.71 5.02 -8.68
CA VAL A 18 0.41 6.36 -8.16
C VAL A 18 -1.05 6.75 -8.43
N LYS A 19 -1.57 6.46 -9.63
CA LYS A 19 -2.99 6.69 -9.98
C LYS A 19 -3.92 5.81 -9.14
N ALA A 20 -3.60 4.53 -8.98
CA ALA A 20 -4.36 3.61 -8.15
C ALA A 20 -4.40 4.08 -6.69
N PHE A 21 -3.26 4.51 -6.15
CA PHE A 21 -3.16 5.06 -4.81
C PHE A 21 -4.01 6.32 -4.63
N LYS A 22 -3.96 7.26 -5.57
CA LYS A 22 -4.82 8.46 -5.55
C LYS A 22 -6.30 8.10 -5.58
N ASN A 23 -6.71 7.16 -6.44
CA ASN A 23 -8.11 6.74 -6.52
C ASN A 23 -8.58 6.07 -5.23
N LEU A 24 -7.71 5.26 -4.60
CA LEU A 24 -7.99 4.63 -3.32
C LEU A 24 -8.14 5.67 -2.19
N LEU A 25 -7.32 6.72 -2.19
CA LEU A 25 -7.48 7.83 -1.24
C LEU A 25 -8.84 8.53 -1.41
N ILE A 26 -9.27 8.75 -2.66
CA ILE A 26 -10.57 9.39 -2.96
C ILE A 26 -11.72 8.49 -2.51
N SER A 27 -11.72 7.20 -2.89
CA SER A 27 -12.81 6.28 -2.53
C SER A 27 -12.95 6.13 -1.01
N MET A 28 -11.83 6.10 -0.29
CA MET A 28 -11.83 6.05 1.18
C MET A 28 -12.40 7.32 1.80
N LYS A 29 -12.05 8.51 1.29
CA LYS A 29 -12.63 9.79 1.73
C LYS A 29 -14.14 9.85 1.50
N ASN A 30 -14.62 9.24 0.42
CA ASN A 30 -16.04 9.18 0.08
C ASN A 30 -16.79 8.03 0.77
N ASN A 31 -16.12 7.20 1.60
CA ASN A 31 -16.66 5.97 2.19
C ASN A 31 -17.17 4.93 1.15
N GLU A 32 -16.63 4.96 -0.07
CA GLU A 32 -17.00 4.07 -1.17
C GLU A 32 -16.11 2.82 -1.26
N PHE A 33 -15.04 2.75 -0.46
CA PHE A 33 -14.09 1.64 -0.55
C PHE A 33 -14.64 0.34 0.04
N ASN A 34 -14.55 -0.74 -0.75
CA ASN A 34 -14.86 -2.09 -0.32
C ASN A 34 -13.62 -2.77 0.25
N PHE A 35 -13.64 -3.09 1.55
CA PHE A 35 -12.54 -3.74 2.28
C PHE A 35 -12.45 -5.24 1.97
N LYS A 36 -12.12 -5.57 0.72
CA LYS A 36 -11.87 -6.92 0.23
C LYS A 36 -10.64 -6.92 -0.66
N ASP A 37 -9.94 -8.03 -0.66
CA ASP A 37 -8.82 -8.23 -1.57
C ASP A 37 -9.32 -8.21 -3.01
N ASP A 38 -8.51 -7.62 -3.88
CA ASP A 38 -8.87 -7.40 -5.28
C ASP A 38 -7.63 -7.59 -6.16
N GLU A 39 -7.81 -8.28 -7.27
CA GLU A 39 -6.77 -8.45 -8.28
C GLU A 39 -7.05 -7.53 -9.46
N LYS A 40 -6.11 -6.64 -9.74
CA LYS A 40 -6.10 -5.82 -10.95
C LYS A 40 -5.07 -6.36 -11.93
N GLU A 41 -5.12 -5.86 -13.16
CA GLU A 41 -4.21 -6.26 -14.23
C GLU A 41 -2.73 -6.20 -13.79
N ASN A 42 -2.31 -5.10 -13.15
CA ASN A 42 -0.91 -4.81 -12.83
C ASN A 42 -0.56 -4.88 -11.33
N TYR A 43 -1.56 -4.95 -10.44
CA TYR A 43 -1.34 -4.92 -8.99
C TYR A 43 -2.46 -5.63 -8.23
N TYR A 44 -2.18 -5.98 -6.98
CA TYR A 44 -3.14 -6.45 -6.01
C TYR A 44 -3.53 -5.31 -5.05
N ILE A 45 -4.78 -5.32 -4.62
CA ILE A 45 -5.22 -4.63 -3.40
C ILE A 45 -5.30 -5.69 -2.32
N ILE A 46 -4.47 -5.56 -1.28
CA ILE A 46 -4.40 -6.51 -0.17
C ILE A 46 -4.84 -5.81 1.11
N ASN A 47 -5.81 -6.39 1.79
CA ASN A 47 -6.37 -5.90 3.05
C ASN A 47 -5.87 -6.81 4.16
N GLU A 48 -5.25 -6.24 5.18
CA GLU A 48 -4.80 -7.00 6.34
C GLU A 48 -5.09 -6.28 7.64
N ILE A 49 -5.14 -7.05 8.72
CA ILE A 49 -5.15 -6.52 10.08
C ILE A 49 -3.77 -6.77 10.67
N ARG A 50 -3.11 -5.70 11.10
CA ARG A 50 -1.75 -5.75 11.63
C ARG A 50 -1.57 -4.70 12.72
N LEU A 51 -0.86 -5.02 13.80
CA LEU A 51 -0.58 -4.06 14.89
C LEU A 51 -1.82 -3.26 15.33
N ASN A 52 -2.97 -3.95 15.45
CA ASN A 52 -4.27 -3.36 15.79
C ASN A 52 -4.80 -2.27 14.82
N SER A 53 -4.31 -2.21 13.59
CA SER A 53 -4.78 -1.33 12.51
C SER A 53 -5.21 -2.16 11.29
N HIS A 54 -6.13 -1.62 10.51
CA HIS A 54 -6.44 -2.09 9.17
C HIS A 54 -5.45 -1.48 8.19
N PHE A 55 -4.85 -2.31 7.34
CA PHE A 55 -4.02 -1.85 6.24
C PHE A 55 -4.63 -2.23 4.91
N VAL A 56 -4.54 -1.30 3.96
CA VAL A 56 -4.88 -1.52 2.56
C VAL A 56 -3.64 -1.21 1.73
N HIS A 57 -3.09 -2.25 1.10
CA HIS A 57 -1.85 -2.18 0.34
C HIS A 57 -2.16 -2.27 -1.14
N ILE A 58 -1.56 -1.38 -1.93
CA ILE A 58 -1.40 -1.58 -3.37
C ILE A 58 -0.05 -2.27 -3.58
N VAL A 59 -0.07 -3.49 -4.12
CA VAL A 59 1.11 -4.32 -4.31
C VAL A 59 1.28 -4.63 -5.79
N PRO A 60 2.29 -4.06 -6.47
CA PRO A 60 2.63 -4.44 -7.84
C PRO A 60 2.84 -5.96 -7.97
N LYS A 61 2.30 -6.58 -9.02
CA LYS A 61 2.37 -8.05 -9.19
C LYS A 61 3.81 -8.55 -9.18
N GLU A 62 4.71 -7.81 -9.81
CA GLU A 62 6.15 -8.12 -9.85
C GLU A 62 6.85 -8.11 -8.48
N LEU A 63 6.22 -7.51 -7.45
CA LEU A 63 6.76 -7.45 -6.09
C LEU A 63 6.04 -8.36 -5.09
N ILE A 64 5.04 -9.15 -5.52
CA ILE A 64 4.20 -9.92 -4.58
C ILE A 64 5.00 -10.92 -3.75
N ASN A 65 6.01 -11.57 -4.34
CA ASN A 65 6.86 -12.53 -3.64
C ASN A 65 7.70 -11.83 -2.54
N ILE A 66 8.27 -10.67 -2.85
CA ILE A 66 9.03 -9.86 -1.90
C ILE A 66 8.11 -9.35 -0.78
N PHE A 67 6.92 -8.87 -1.14
CA PHE A 67 5.90 -8.44 -0.19
C PHE A 67 5.53 -9.56 0.79
N ASN A 68 5.23 -10.76 0.29
CA ASN A 68 4.87 -11.89 1.15
C ASN A 68 6.04 -12.32 2.05
N LYS A 69 7.26 -12.34 1.52
CA LYS A 69 8.48 -12.64 2.30
C LYS A 69 8.68 -11.64 3.43
N MET A 70 8.61 -10.34 3.14
CA MET A 70 8.78 -9.32 4.18
C MET A 70 7.66 -9.34 5.23
N LYS A 71 6.43 -9.64 4.82
CA LYS A 71 5.29 -9.77 5.73
C LYS A 71 5.54 -10.82 6.81
N ILE A 72 6.19 -11.93 6.43
CA ILE A 72 6.52 -13.06 7.30
C ILE A 72 7.79 -12.77 8.11
N ASP A 73 8.86 -12.38 7.43
CA ASP A 73 10.20 -12.33 8.01
C ASP A 73 10.46 -11.09 8.86
N ASN A 74 9.88 -9.94 8.49
CA ASN A 74 10.17 -8.66 9.13
C ASN A 74 8.87 -7.87 9.37
N PRO A 75 8.00 -8.37 10.26
CA PRO A 75 6.67 -7.83 10.32
C PRO A 75 6.57 -6.40 10.90
N GLU A 76 7.55 -5.93 11.63
CA GLU A 76 7.52 -4.56 12.17
C GLU A 76 8.07 -3.54 11.16
N ASP A 77 9.05 -3.95 10.35
CA ASP A 77 9.69 -3.12 9.31
C ASP A 77 8.95 -3.16 7.96
N PHE A 78 7.92 -3.99 7.86
CA PHE A 78 7.18 -4.25 6.63
C PHE A 78 6.48 -3.03 6.03
N THR A 79 6.10 -2.08 6.87
CA THR A 79 5.33 -0.94 6.43
C THR A 79 6.28 0.18 6.03
N GLY A 80 6.46 0.36 4.73
CA GLY A 80 6.97 1.63 4.19
C GLY A 80 6.03 2.80 4.52
N MET A 81 6.04 3.85 3.71
CA MET A 81 5.13 4.99 3.92
C MET A 81 3.66 4.54 3.94
N THR A 82 2.96 4.91 5.01
CA THR A 82 1.52 4.71 5.16
C THR A 82 0.82 6.03 5.42
N ILE A 83 -0.42 6.15 4.96
CA ILE A 83 -1.30 7.30 5.22
C ILE A 83 -2.44 6.84 6.12
N LEU A 84 -2.66 7.55 7.23
CA LEU A 84 -3.83 7.37 8.07
C LEU A 84 -5.06 7.96 7.39
N MET A 85 -6.09 7.15 7.19
CA MET A 85 -7.30 7.49 6.42
C MET A 85 -8.57 7.47 7.26
N GLY A 86 -8.43 7.51 8.58
CA GLY A 86 -9.53 7.48 9.53
C GLY A 86 -9.60 6.17 10.29
N LYS A 87 -10.82 5.80 10.71
CA LYS A 87 -11.07 4.62 11.53
C LYS A 87 -12.24 3.78 11.00
N ARG A 88 -12.14 2.46 11.18
CA ARG A 88 -13.22 1.49 10.96
C ARG A 88 -13.24 0.52 12.13
N ASN A 89 -14.42 0.27 12.69
CA ASN A 89 -14.60 -0.61 13.85
C ASN A 89 -13.63 -0.26 15.00
N ASN A 90 -13.47 1.04 15.30
CA ASN A 90 -12.53 1.58 16.28
C ASN A 90 -11.04 1.30 16.04
N LYS A 91 -10.65 0.86 14.83
CA LYS A 91 -9.26 0.65 14.42
C LYS A 91 -8.87 1.61 13.32
N ASP A 92 -7.63 2.09 13.35
CA ASP A 92 -7.09 2.96 12.31
C ASP A 92 -7.07 2.25 10.97
N ILE A 93 -7.37 2.98 9.90
CA ILE A 93 -7.18 2.52 8.51
C ILE A 93 -5.94 3.20 7.95
N ARG A 94 -5.00 2.39 7.45
CA ARG A 94 -3.75 2.84 6.87
C ARG A 94 -3.66 2.38 5.43
N ILE A 95 -3.22 3.26 4.54
CA ILE A 95 -3.08 2.97 3.12
C ILE A 95 -1.62 3.08 2.72
N SER A 96 -1.13 2.13 1.94
CA SER A 96 0.24 2.16 1.41
C SER A 96 0.31 1.62 -0.02
N CYS A 97 1.43 1.91 -0.69
CA CYS A 97 1.74 1.38 -2.01
C CYS A 97 3.18 0.85 -1.99
N PHE A 98 3.32 -0.47 -2.13
CA PHE A 98 4.60 -1.15 -1.91
C PHE A 98 5.58 -0.89 -3.06
N GLY A 99 6.85 -0.62 -2.71
CA GLY A 99 7.93 -0.34 -3.67
C GLY A 99 7.87 1.03 -4.36
N VAL A 100 6.82 1.84 -4.13
CA VAL A 100 6.72 3.20 -4.70
C VAL A 100 7.33 4.22 -3.75
N SER A 101 8.14 5.15 -4.27
CA SER A 101 8.83 6.13 -3.43
C SER A 101 7.86 7.07 -2.72
N CYS A 102 8.16 7.38 -1.46
CA CYS A 102 7.36 8.29 -0.65
C CYS A 102 7.14 9.65 -1.32
N SER A 103 8.17 10.18 -2.00
CA SER A 103 8.12 11.44 -2.75
C SER A 103 7.09 11.46 -3.89
N LEU A 104 6.74 10.31 -4.45
CA LEU A 104 5.68 10.20 -5.46
C LEU A 104 4.31 10.09 -4.81
N LEU A 105 4.19 9.29 -3.75
CA LEU A 105 2.93 9.10 -3.02
C LEU A 105 2.47 10.37 -2.30
N THR A 106 3.39 11.17 -1.74
CA THR A 106 3.05 12.43 -1.06
C THR A 106 2.39 13.44 -2.00
N LYS A 107 2.74 13.46 -3.28
CA LYS A 107 2.08 14.31 -4.29
C LYS A 107 0.60 13.95 -4.48
N CYS A 108 0.20 12.69 -4.25
CA CYS A 108 -1.21 12.30 -4.29
C CYS A 108 -2.04 12.92 -3.17
N ILE A 109 -1.39 13.29 -2.05
CA ILE A 109 -2.04 13.86 -0.87
C ILE A 109 -2.23 15.37 -1.03
N ILE A 110 -1.30 16.04 -1.71
CA ILE A 110 -1.14 17.50 -1.67
C ILE A 110 -2.08 18.26 -2.63
N ASN A 111 -2.85 17.59 -3.50
CA ASN A 111 -3.79 18.33 -4.36
C ASN A 111 -5.03 18.79 -3.59
N LYS A 112 -4.98 20.06 -3.17
CA LYS A 112 -6.14 20.97 -3.06
C LYS A 112 -6.81 21.15 -4.42
#